data_AF-C4Z882-F1
#
_entry.id   AF-C4Z882-F1
#
_cell.length_a   1.000
_cell.length_b   1.000
_cell.length_c   1.000
_cell.angle_alpha   90.00
_cell.angle_beta   90.00
_cell.angle_gamma   90.00
#
_symmetry.space_group_name_H-M   'P 1'
#
loop_
_entity.id
_entity.type
_entity.pdbx_description
1 polymer ?
#
loop_
_entity_poly.entity_id
_entity_poly.type
_entity_poly.pdbx_seq_one_letter_code
_entity_poly.pdbx_strand_id
1 'polypeptide(L)' 'MDEAKGRNVSAQMGLRIMGTIGILMAAYEEHELTSDEVRECVNGLQRAGRHIGQRHYQMLLSRLKD' A
#
# COMPACT_ATOMS: atom_id res chain seq x y z
N MET A 1 -2.40 15.11 9.78
CA MET A 1 -2.18 13.71 10.23
C MET A 1 -0.74 13.60 10.68
N ASP A 2 -0.49 12.99 11.84
CA ASP A 2 0.87 12.77 12.37
C ASP A 2 1.39 11.43 11.82
N GLU A 3 2.29 11.50 10.84
CA GLU A 3 2.82 10.30 10.18
C GLU A 3 3.66 9.42 11.12
N ALA A 4 4.31 10.01 12.13
CA ALA A 4 5.09 9.25 13.10
C ALA A 4 4.18 8.41 14.01
N LYS A 5 3.08 9.00 14.49
CA LYS A 5 2.04 8.26 15.20
C LYS A 5 1.40 7.20 14.33
N GLY A 6 1.09 7.54 13.08
CA GLY A 6 0.58 6.57 12.11
C GLY A 6 1.52 5.38 11.95
N ARG A 7 2.84 5.62 11.92
CA ARG A 7 3.83 4.55 11.78
C ARG A 7 3.85 3.59 12.97
N ASN A 8 3.73 4.12 14.18
CA ASN A 8 3.66 3.29 15.38
C ASN A 8 2.40 2.40 15.38
N VAL A 9 1.24 2.95 15.00
CA VAL A 9 -0.01 2.18 14.95
C VAL A 9 0.06 1.09 13.88
N SER A 10 0.54 1.40 12.68
CA SER A 10 0.69 0.37 11.63
C SER A 10 1.67 -0.73 12.03
N ALA A 11 2.78 -0.39 12.69
CA ALA A 11 3.71 -1.39 13.20
C ALA A 11 3.05 -2.32 14.24
N GLN A 12 2.18 -1.79 15.10
CA GLN A 12 1.37 -2.59 16.04
C GLN A 12 0.36 -3.51 15.33
N MET A 13 -0.16 -3.07 14.17
CA MET A 13 -1.06 -3.86 13.32
C MET A 13 -0.30 -4.82 12.38
N GLY A 14 1.03 -4.95 12.50
CA GLY A 14 1.85 -5.81 11.63
C GLY A 14 2.17 -5.24 10.24
N LEU A 15 1.67 -4.03 9.94
CA LEU A 15 1.89 -3.31 8.68
C LEU A 15 3.24 -2.59 8.73
N ARG A 16 4.28 -3.26 8.22
CA ARG A 16 5.67 -2.77 8.24
C ARG A 16 5.95 -1.63 7.26
N ILE A 17 5.14 -1.47 6.21
CA ILE A 17 5.19 -0.32 5.31
C ILE A 17 4.03 0.59 5.64
N MET A 18 4.32 1.89 5.76
CA MET A 18 3.35 2.94 6.04
C MET A 18 3.27 3.93 4.90
N GLY A 19 2.09 4.53 4.72
CA GLY A 19 1.75 5.37 3.58
C GLY A 19 0.86 4.63 2.59
N THR A 20 0.71 5.18 1.39
CA THR A 20 -0.30 4.71 0.43
C THR A 20 -0.15 3.22 0.07
N ILE A 21 1.08 2.71 -0.05
CA ILE A 21 1.33 1.29 -0.32
C ILE A 21 0.94 0.39 0.86
N GLY A 22 1.21 0.82 2.09
CA GLY A 22 0.87 0.06 3.28
C GLY A 22 -0.64 -0.11 3.44
N ILE A 23 -1.40 0.95 3.17
CA ILE A 23 -2.87 0.93 3.21
C ILE A 23 -3.42 -0.01 2.14
N LEU A 24 -2.92 0.08 0.90
CA LEU A 24 -3.36 -0.80 -0.19
C LEU A 24 -3.04 -2.27 0.10
N MET A 25 -1.87 -2.54 0.69
CA MET A 25 -1.47 -3.90 1.06
C MET A 25 -2.35 -4.48 2.17
N ALA A 26 -2.67 -3.67 3.19
CA ALA A 26 -3.59 -4.08 4.26
C ALA A 26 -5.00 -4.37 3.72
N ALA A 27 -5.54 -3.48 2.89
CA ALA A 27 -6.86 -3.66 2.29
C ALA A 27 -6.93 -4.92 1.41
N TYR A 28 -5.84 -5.25 0.70
CA TYR A 28 -5.72 -6.50 -0.05
C TYR A 28 -5.69 -7.72 0.86
N GLU A 29 -4.89 -7.70 1.93
CA GLU A 29 -4.76 -8.81 2.89
C GLU A 29 -6.06 -9.08 3.65
N GLU A 30 -6.83 -8.04 3.95
CA GLU A 30 -8.16 -8.13 4.57
C GLU A 30 -9.29 -8.43 3.56
N HIS A 31 -8.96 -8.70 2.28
CA HIS A 31 -9.91 -8.99 1.21
C HIS A 31 -10.92 -7.87 0.89
N GLU A 32 -10.64 -6.64 1.32
CA GLU A 32 -11.42 -5.43 1.00
C GLU A 32 -11.16 -4.92 -0.42
N LEU A 33 -10.00 -5.26 -1.00
CA LEU A 33 -9.65 -4.98 -2.39
C LEU A 33 -9.12 -6.22 -3.09
N THR A 34 -9.48 -6.38 -4.36
CA THR A 34 -8.90 -7.38 -5.27
C THR A 34 -7.54 -6.93 -5.80
N SER A 35 -6.77 -7.87 -6.36
CA SER A 35 -5.48 -7.57 -6.98
C SER A 35 -5.59 -6.52 -8.09
N ASP A 36 -6.67 -6.55 -8.86
CA ASP A 36 -6.89 -5.62 -9.98
C ASP A 36 -7.26 -4.22 -9.49
N GLU A 37 -8.11 -4.10 -8.47
CA GLU A 37 -8.42 -2.81 -7.85
C GLU A 37 -7.17 -2.16 -7.23
N VAL A 38 -6.30 -2.96 -6.61
CA VAL A 38 -5.02 -2.45 -6.10
C VAL A 38 -4.12 -1.95 -7.24
N ARG A 39 -4.00 -2.70 -8.33
CA ARG A 39 -3.22 -2.29 -9.52
C ARG A 39 -3.76 -1.00 -10.13
N GLU A 40 -5.09 -0.87 -10.25
CA GLU A 40 -5.75 0.33 -10.76
C GLU A 40 -5.48 1.53 -9.85
N CYS A 41 -5.62 1.37 -8.53
CA CYS A 41 -5.31 2.42 -7.56
C CYS A 41 -3.87 2.91 -7.69
N VAL A 42 -2.88 2.00 -7.78
CA VAL A 42 -1.47 2.37 -7.92
C VAL A 42 -1.21 3.12 -9.22
N ASN A 43 -1.80 2.67 -10.32
CA ASN A 43 -1.69 3.34 -11.61
C ASN A 43 -2.31 4.75 -11.54
N GLY A 44 -3.49 4.89 -10.93
CA GLY A 44 -4.14 6.18 -10.69
C GLY A 44 -3.26 7.15 -9.88
N LEU A 45 -2.59 6.65 -8.84
CA LEU A 45 -1.65 7.44 -8.02
C LEU A 45 -0.46 7.94 -8.84
N GLN A 46 0.16 7.06 -9.64
CA GLN A 46 1.28 7.45 -10.51
C GLN A 46 0.86 8.48 -11.56
N ARG A 47 -0.32 8.31 -12.17
CA ARG A 47 -0.90 9.26 -13.13
C ARG A 47 -1.22 10.62 -12.50
N ALA A 48 -1.61 10.63 -11.23
CA ALA A 48 -1.80 11.85 -10.45
C ALA A 48 -0.49 12.52 -9.98
N GLY A 49 0.67 12.02 -10.42
CA GLY A 49 1.98 12.57 -10.06
C GLY A 49 2.45 12.19 -8.66
N ARG A 50 1.81 11.22 -7.99
CA ARG A 50 2.23 10.74 -6.66
C ARG A 50 3.39 9.78 -6.85
N HIS A 51 4.56 10.17 -6.36
CA HIS A 51 5.74 9.30 -6.41
C HIS A 51 5.57 8.09 -5.49
N ILE A 52 5.82 6.90 -6.05
CA ILE A 52 5.91 5.65 -5.30
C ILE A 52 7.32 5.11 -5.50
N GLY A 53 8.06 4.96 -4.40
CA GLY A 53 9.42 4.44 -4.46
C GLY A 53 9.44 3.00 -5.01
N GLN A 54 10.38 2.72 -5.92
CA GLN A 54 10.47 1.45 -6.64
C GLN A 54 10.46 0.22 -5.71
N ARG A 55 11.18 0.29 -4.58
CA ARG A 55 11.24 -0.80 -3.59
C ARG A 55 9.86 -1.12 -3.01
N HIS A 56 9.06 -0.10 -2.69
CA HIS A 56 7.72 -0.28 -2.13
C HIS A 56 6.76 -0.80 -3.17
N TYR A 57 6.88 -0.32 -4.41
CA TYR A 57 6.08 -0.80 -5.52
C TYR A 57 6.33 -2.30 -5.80
N GLN A 58 7.59 -2.72 -5.88
CA GLN A 58 7.94 -4.13 -6.05
C GLN A 58 7.45 -5.02 -4.91
N MET A 59 7.53 -4.53 -3.66
CA MET A 59 7.00 -5.27 -2.53
C MET A 59 5.48 -5.47 -2.64
N LEU A 60 4.74 -4.45 -3.07
CA LEU A 60 3.30 -4.57 -3.33
C LEU A 60 3.01 -5.61 -4.39
N LEU A 61 3.67 -5.51 -5.56
CA LEU A 61 3.46 -6.46 -6.65
C LEU A 61 3.78 -7.91 -6.27
N SER A 62 4.80 -8.14 -5.45
CA SER A 62 5.14 -9.50 -4.97
C SER A 62 4.10 -10.13 -4.05
N ARG A 63 3.18 -9.33 -3.49
CA ARG A 63 2.12 -9.80 -2.56
C ARG A 63 0.80 -10.06 -3.29
N LEU A 64 0.55 -9.35 -4.37
CA LEU A 64 -0.63 -9.56 -5.20
C LEU A 64 -0.52 -10.93 -5.87
N LYS A 65 -1.42 -11.84 -5.52
CA LYS A 65 -1.63 -13.11 -6.23
C LYS A 65 -2.59 -12.86 -7.40
N ASP A 66 -2.39 -13.56 -8.50
CA ASP A 66 -3.36 -13.59 -9.60
C ASP A 66 -4.68 -14.23 -9.15
#